data_AF-A0A3D5JD01-F1
#
_entry.id   AF-A0A3D5JD01-F1
#
_cell.length_a   1.000
_cell.length_b   1.000
_cell.length_c   1.000
_cell.angle_alpha   90.00
_cell.angle_beta   90.00
_cell.angle_gamma   90.00
#
_symmetry.space_group_name_H-M   'P 1'
#
loop_
_entity.id
_entity.type
_entity.pdbx_description
1 polymer ?
#
loop_
_entity_poly.entity_id
_entity_poly.type
_entity_poly.pdbx_seq_one_letter_code
_entity_poly.pdbx_strand_id
1 'polypeptide(L)'
;MLSYHFLQEPIMDDRQQLSRYFLHCSRSYRLGKTEDWQRRYDAIYPARREDFQNDLKQRFEKIKDELRQVEIILREVLKAQLLLLNQLDHQLAELTGQPPPKQVPRRSFIGKRSLLGPCHEAFCEERRRTRQVLNRNGIWRSSIFPTLEEAEAYDRQQAQKKAQKRAERKAKQMVRMRRWLDECLGVENSD
;
A
#
# COMPACT_ATOMS: atom_id res chain seq x y z
N MET A 1 -16.15 5.05 -48.51
CA MET A 1 -16.94 5.79 -47.51
C MET A 1 -17.30 4.83 -46.39
N LEU A 2 -16.61 4.91 -45.25
CA LEU A 2 -16.97 4.20 -44.04
C LEU A 2 -17.15 5.24 -42.94
N SER A 3 -18.41 5.42 -42.56
CA SER A 3 -18.90 6.30 -41.51
C SER A 3 -18.43 5.80 -40.15
N TYR A 4 -17.57 6.57 -39.50
CA TYR A 4 -17.29 6.39 -38.08
C TYR A 4 -18.51 6.89 -37.29
N HIS A 5 -19.29 5.95 -36.75
CA HIS A 5 -20.20 6.23 -35.66
C HIS A 5 -19.37 6.71 -34.46
N PHE A 6 -19.37 8.03 -34.24
CA PHE A 6 -19.06 8.59 -32.93
C PHE A 6 -20.10 8.02 -31.95
N LEU A 7 -19.69 7.03 -31.15
CA LEU A 7 -20.33 6.78 -29.88
C LEU A 7 -20.19 8.08 -29.07
N GLN A 8 -21.27 8.85 -29.02
CA GLN A 8 -21.43 9.90 -28.03
C GLN A 8 -21.29 9.23 -26.65
N GLU A 9 -20.11 9.35 -26.05
CA GLU A 9 -19.97 9.09 -24.62
C GLU A 9 -20.95 10.01 -23.88
N PRO A 10 -21.74 9.50 -22.92
CA PRO A 10 -22.63 10.35 -22.16
C PRO A 10 -21.78 11.43 -21.47
N ILE A 11 -22.21 12.69 -21.60
CA ILE A 11 -21.62 13.84 -20.90
C ILE A 11 -21.66 13.51 -19.41
N MET A 12 -20.55 12.98 -18.90
CA MET A 12 -20.39 12.65 -17.50
C MET A 12 -20.38 13.96 -16.71
N ASP A 13 -21.27 14.08 -15.74
CA ASP A 13 -21.34 15.20 -14.82
C ASP A 13 -19.95 15.46 -14.20
N ASP A 14 -19.46 16.70 -14.31
CA ASP A 14 -18.11 17.12 -13.89
C ASP A 14 -17.80 16.67 -12.45
N ARG A 15 -18.82 16.61 -11.59
CA ARG A 15 -18.74 16.14 -10.20
C ARG A 15 -18.37 14.66 -10.07
N GLN A 16 -18.83 13.82 -10.99
CA GLN A 16 -18.51 12.38 -10.99
C GLN A 16 -17.11 12.11 -11.53
N GLN A 17 -16.67 12.89 -12.53
CA GLN A 17 -15.27 12.86 -12.98
C GLN A 17 -14.34 13.30 -11.86
N LEU A 18 -14.65 14.41 -11.18
CA LEU A 18 -13.89 14.92 -10.04
C LEU A 18 -13.82 13.94 -8.87
N SER A 19 -14.89 13.19 -8.61
CA SER A 19 -14.94 12.19 -7.52
C SER A 19 -14.11 10.95 -7.84
N ARG A 20 -14.18 10.42 -9.07
CA ARG A 20 -13.28 9.36 -9.55
C ARG A 20 -11.83 9.80 -9.56
N TYR A 21 -11.60 11.06 -9.92
CA TYR A 21 -10.30 11.70 -9.94
C TYR A 21 -9.73 11.85 -8.53
N PHE A 22 -10.53 12.29 -7.55
CA PHE A 22 -10.13 12.41 -6.15
C PHE A 22 -9.71 11.06 -5.55
N LEU A 23 -10.47 9.99 -5.85
CA LEU A 23 -10.14 8.62 -5.43
C LEU A 23 -8.82 8.12 -6.04
N HIS A 24 -8.50 8.55 -7.26
CA HIS A 24 -7.25 8.23 -7.94
C HIS A 24 -6.06 9.01 -7.35
N CYS A 25 -6.27 10.29 -7.02
CA CYS A 25 -5.27 11.18 -6.43
C CYS A 25 -4.88 10.75 -5.01
N SER A 26 -5.84 10.38 -4.16
CA SER A 26 -5.58 9.91 -2.80
C SER A 26 -4.74 8.62 -2.78
N ARG A 27 -4.96 7.74 -3.76
CA ARG A 27 -4.20 6.50 -3.94
C ARG A 27 -2.74 6.75 -4.36
N SER A 28 -2.50 7.78 -5.17
CA SER A 28 -1.17 8.13 -5.68
C SER A 28 -0.32 8.88 -4.64
N TYR A 29 -0.96 9.74 -3.83
CA TYR A 29 -0.33 10.41 -2.69
C TYR A 29 0.19 9.40 -1.65
N ARG A 30 -0.57 8.33 -1.40
CA ARG A 30 -0.18 7.23 -0.49
C ARG A 30 1.08 6.46 -0.93
N LEU A 31 1.48 6.58 -2.20
CA LEU A 31 2.59 5.84 -2.81
C LEU A 31 3.88 6.66 -2.97
N GLY A 32 3.90 7.93 -2.54
CA GLY A 32 5.11 8.78 -2.56
C GLY A 32 5.62 9.15 -3.95
N LYS A 33 4.82 8.94 -5.01
CA LYS A 33 5.18 9.23 -6.40
C LYS A 33 4.69 10.61 -6.81
N THR A 34 5.10 11.64 -6.09
CA THR A 34 4.56 12.99 -6.21
C THR A 34 5.00 13.77 -7.46
N GLU A 35 6.03 13.33 -8.18
CA GLU A 35 6.59 14.13 -9.29
C GLU A 35 6.04 13.75 -10.67
N ASP A 36 5.72 12.47 -10.88
CA ASP A 36 5.21 11.96 -12.17
C ASP A 36 3.76 12.35 -12.45
N TRP A 37 2.94 12.58 -11.41
CA TRP A 37 1.55 12.99 -11.59
C TRP A 37 1.43 14.46 -11.97
N GLN A 38 2.29 15.31 -11.40
CA GLN A 38 2.24 16.76 -11.60
C GLN A 38 2.53 17.08 -13.07
N ARG A 39 3.60 16.47 -13.63
CA ARG A 39 3.97 16.61 -15.05
C ARG A 39 2.88 16.19 -16.04
N ARG A 40 2.13 15.13 -15.76
CA ARG A 40 1.07 14.64 -16.67
C ARG A 40 -0.18 15.52 -16.63
N TYR A 41 -0.48 16.12 -15.48
CA TYR A 41 -1.59 17.04 -15.33
C TYR A 41 -1.29 18.41 -15.96
N ASP A 42 -0.05 18.88 -15.79
CA ASP A 42 0.45 20.14 -16.33
C ASP A 42 0.38 20.20 -17.87
N ALA A 43 0.43 19.03 -18.53
CA ALA A 43 0.33 18.90 -19.98
C ALA A 43 -1.11 19.04 -20.52
N ILE A 44 -2.14 18.80 -19.69
CA ILE A 44 -3.54 18.74 -20.14
C ILE A 44 -4.31 20.02 -19.79
N TYR A 45 -3.99 20.68 -18.67
CA TYR A 45 -4.70 21.89 -18.22
C TYR A 45 -3.74 23.02 -17.77
N PRO A 46 -3.00 23.65 -18.70
CA PRO A 46 -1.98 24.66 -18.36
C PRO A 46 -2.56 25.96 -17.79
N ALA A 47 -3.77 26.37 -18.20
CA ALA A 47 -4.35 27.68 -17.88
C ALA A 47 -5.09 27.77 -16.53
N ARG A 48 -5.40 26.64 -15.88
CA ARG A 48 -6.06 26.56 -14.55
C ARG A 48 -5.19 25.88 -13.50
N ARG A 49 -3.88 25.79 -13.79
CA ARG A 49 -2.89 24.99 -13.08
C ARG A 49 -2.71 25.45 -11.63
N GLU A 50 -2.55 26.74 -11.39
CA GLU A 50 -2.30 27.26 -10.04
C GLU A 50 -3.54 27.19 -9.16
N ASP A 51 -4.69 27.66 -9.63
CA ASP A 51 -5.93 27.68 -8.84
C ASP A 51 -6.39 26.27 -8.46
N PHE A 52 -6.33 25.32 -9.40
CA PHE A 52 -6.74 23.95 -9.13
C PHE A 52 -5.71 23.18 -8.28
N GLN A 53 -4.40 23.39 -8.50
CA GLN A 53 -3.39 22.78 -7.62
C GLN A 53 -3.47 23.35 -6.21
N ASN A 54 -3.77 24.63 -6.05
CA ASN A 54 -3.97 25.26 -4.75
C ASN A 54 -5.24 24.74 -4.07
N ASP A 55 -6.37 24.65 -4.78
CA ASP A 55 -7.62 24.08 -4.24
C ASP A 55 -7.44 22.61 -3.85
N LEU A 56 -6.79 21.80 -4.69
CA LEU A 56 -6.46 20.41 -4.32
C LEU A 56 -5.54 20.32 -3.11
N LYS A 57 -4.47 21.12 -3.05
CA LYS A 57 -3.55 21.13 -1.89
C LYS A 57 -4.30 21.50 -0.62
N GLN A 58 -5.14 22.53 -0.64
CA GLN A 58 -5.95 22.94 0.49
C GLN A 58 -6.91 21.84 0.93
N ARG A 59 -7.61 21.18 -0.01
CA ARG A 59 -8.48 20.04 0.29
C ARG A 59 -7.71 18.86 0.88
N PHE A 60 -6.52 18.57 0.37
CA PHE A 60 -5.67 17.51 0.90
C PHE A 60 -5.18 17.80 2.32
N GLU A 61 -4.73 19.03 2.60
CA GLU A 61 -4.33 19.42 3.96
C GLU A 61 -5.51 19.37 4.92
N LYS A 62 -6.68 19.86 4.51
CA LYS A 62 -7.91 19.76 5.32
C LYS A 62 -8.24 18.31 5.68
N ILE A 63 -8.17 17.38 4.72
CA ILE A 63 -8.43 15.96 4.95
C ILE A 63 -7.36 15.34 5.86
N LYS A 64 -6.10 15.72 5.72
CA LYS A 64 -5.05 15.26 6.66
C LYS A 64 -5.33 15.72 8.08
N ASP A 65 -5.76 16.97 8.25
CA ASP A 65 -6.07 17.51 9.57
C ASP A 65 -7.31 16.85 10.16
N GLU A 66 -8.37 16.62 9.37
CA GLU A 66 -9.53 15.82 9.78
C GLU A 66 -9.11 14.40 10.20
N LEU A 67 -8.25 13.73 9.43
CA LEU A 67 -7.73 12.40 9.78
C LEU A 67 -6.88 12.42 11.06
N ARG A 68 -6.09 13.47 11.29
CA ARG A 68 -5.35 13.65 12.55
C ARG A 68 -6.29 13.84 13.74
N GLN A 69 -7.37 14.61 13.58
CA GLN A 69 -8.37 14.78 14.62
C GLN A 69 -9.06 13.45 14.96
N VAL A 70 -9.43 12.68 13.94
CA VAL A 70 -9.97 11.32 14.12
C VAL A 70 -8.97 10.44 14.85
N GLU A 71 -7.68 10.49 14.50
CA GLU A 71 -6.64 9.73 15.21
C GLU A 71 -6.55 10.14 16.70
N ILE A 72 -6.61 11.43 17.01
CA ILE A 72 -6.58 11.92 18.39
C ILE A 72 -7.80 11.40 19.17
N ILE A 73 -9.00 11.52 18.60
CA ILE A 73 -10.24 11.01 19.22
C ILE A 73 -10.13 9.51 19.48
N LEU A 74 -9.67 8.73 18.50
CA LEU A 74 -9.47 7.29 18.65
C LEU A 74 -8.47 6.95 19.76
N ARG A 75 -7.40 7.75 19.91
CA ARG A 75 -6.42 7.57 21.00
C ARG A 75 -7.04 7.84 22.37
N GLU A 76 -7.87 8.86 22.51
CA GLU A 76 -8.57 9.17 23.78
C GLU A 76 -9.62 8.10 24.11
N VAL A 77 -10.39 7.65 23.12
CA VAL A 77 -11.33 6.53 23.29
C VAL A 77 -10.61 5.27 23.77
N LEU A 78 -9.46 4.93 23.19
CA LEU A 78 -8.67 3.78 23.63
C LEU A 78 -8.14 3.92 25.07
N LYS A 79 -7.77 5.14 25.50
CA LYS A 79 -7.36 5.39 26.89
C LYS A 79 -8.54 5.20 27.85
N ALA A 80 -9.69 5.79 27.52
CA ALA A 80 -10.90 5.68 28.34
C ALA A 80 -11.36 4.22 28.48
N GLN A 81 -11.38 3.46 27.39
CA GLN A 81 -11.74 2.04 27.45
C GLN A 81 -10.75 1.22 28.27
N LEU A 82 -9.44 1.52 28.20
CA LEU A 82 -8.44 0.83 29.00
C LEU A 82 -8.62 1.10 30.51
N LEU A 83 -8.91 2.36 30.87
CA LEU A 83 -9.18 2.73 32.26
C LEU A 83 -10.43 2.03 32.78
N LEU A 84 -11.52 2.06 32.02
CA LEU A 84 -12.79 1.40 32.38
C LEU A 84 -12.58 -0.10 32.57
N LEU A 85 -11.83 -0.75 31.68
CA LEU A 85 -11.55 -2.18 31.76
C LEU A 85 -10.73 -2.53 33.01
N ASN A 86 -9.67 -1.77 33.31
CA ASN A 86 -8.90 -1.99 34.52
C ASN A 86 -9.76 -1.79 35.78
N GLN A 87 -10.65 -0.78 35.79
CA GLN A 87 -11.59 -0.57 36.90
C GLN A 87 -12.55 -1.74 37.10
N LEU A 88 -13.12 -2.27 36.01
CA LEU A 88 -14.00 -3.44 36.06
C LEU A 88 -13.25 -4.68 36.56
N ASP A 89 -12.02 -4.90 36.09
CA ASP A 89 -11.17 -6.00 36.56
C ASP A 89 -10.88 -5.86 38.08
N HIS A 90 -10.65 -4.65 38.58
CA HIS A 90 -10.47 -4.38 40.01
C HIS A 90 -11.76 -4.64 40.82
N GLN A 91 -12.90 -4.14 40.36
CA GLN A 91 -14.20 -4.35 41.03
C GLN A 91 -14.58 -5.84 41.07
N LEU A 92 -14.32 -6.58 40.00
CA LEU A 92 -14.58 -8.01 39.96
C LEU A 92 -13.66 -8.78 40.92
N ALA A 93 -12.40 -8.38 41.05
CA ALA A 93 -11.48 -8.96 42.01
C ALA A 93 -11.94 -8.73 43.46
N GLU A 94 -12.40 -7.51 43.78
CA GLU A 94 -12.99 -7.18 45.09
C GLU A 94 -14.21 -8.06 45.41
N LEU A 95 -15.14 -8.20 44.45
CA LEU A 95 -16.35 -9.02 44.62
C LEU A 95 -16.06 -10.52 44.77
N THR A 96 -14.98 -11.00 44.15
CA THR A 96 -14.60 -12.43 44.16
C THR A 96 -13.58 -12.78 45.24
N GLY A 97 -13.13 -11.79 46.02
CA GLY A 97 -12.08 -11.96 47.03
C GLY A 97 -10.71 -12.33 46.45
N GLN A 98 -10.51 -12.11 45.16
CA GLN A 98 -9.25 -12.39 44.46
C GLN A 98 -8.35 -11.15 44.43
N PRO A 99 -7.02 -11.32 44.35
CA PRO A 99 -6.14 -10.19 44.14
C PRO A 99 -6.39 -9.57 42.75
N PRO A 100 -6.35 -8.24 42.62
CA PRO A 100 -6.60 -7.60 41.35
C PRO A 100 -5.56 -8.01 40.30
N PRO A 101 -5.97 -8.28 39.06
CA PRO A 101 -5.05 -8.67 38.00
C PRO A 101 -4.08 -7.53 37.66
N LYS A 102 -2.91 -7.89 37.10
CA LYS A 102 -1.94 -6.89 36.62
C LYS A 102 -2.59 -6.02 35.54
N GLN A 103 -2.45 -4.70 35.66
CA GLN A 103 -2.96 -3.74 34.69
C GLN A 103 -2.53 -4.11 33.27
N VAL A 104 -3.48 -4.06 32.33
CA VAL A 104 -3.20 -4.42 30.94
C VAL A 104 -2.36 -3.31 30.29
N PRO A 105 -1.19 -3.62 29.71
CA PRO A 105 -0.45 -2.63 28.94
C PRO A 105 -1.23 -2.20 27.69
N ARG A 106 -1.16 -0.92 27.33
CA ARG A 106 -1.88 -0.35 26.16
C ARG A 106 -1.65 -1.12 24.85
N ARG A 107 -0.44 -1.63 24.61
CA ARG A 107 -0.11 -2.39 23.38
C ARG A 107 -0.89 -3.70 23.26
N SER A 108 -1.15 -4.38 24.37
CA SER A 108 -1.93 -5.63 24.44
C SER A 108 -3.44 -5.40 24.43
N PHE A 109 -3.90 -4.18 24.72
CA PHE A 109 -5.32 -3.82 24.79
C PHE A 109 -5.98 -3.65 23.41
N ILE A 110 -5.28 -3.02 22.46
CA ILE A 110 -5.80 -2.62 21.14
C ILE A 110 -6.29 -3.82 20.29
N GLY A 111 -5.81 -5.04 20.56
CA GLY A 111 -6.23 -6.26 19.86
C GLY A 111 -7.50 -6.88 20.41
N LYS A 112 -7.43 -7.54 21.58
CA LYS A 112 -8.47 -8.49 22.01
C LYS A 112 -9.56 -7.93 22.92
N ARG A 113 -9.26 -6.88 23.69
CA ARG A 113 -10.17 -6.35 24.74
C ARG A 113 -10.72 -4.97 24.42
N SER A 114 -10.20 -4.28 23.41
CA SER A 114 -10.74 -2.99 22.96
C SER A 114 -11.92 -3.18 22.03
N LEU A 115 -12.86 -2.22 22.03
CA LEU A 115 -13.97 -2.22 21.06
C LEU A 115 -13.46 -2.00 19.62
N LEU A 116 -12.24 -1.48 19.45
CA LEU A 116 -11.57 -1.32 18.16
C LEU A 116 -10.80 -2.58 17.73
N GLY A 117 -10.85 -3.65 18.53
CA GLY A 117 -10.18 -4.92 18.27
C GLY A 117 -10.48 -5.50 16.90
N PRO A 118 -11.76 -5.68 16.53
CA PRO A 118 -12.14 -6.21 15.21
C PRO A 118 -11.60 -5.36 14.05
N CYS A 119 -11.64 -4.02 14.17
CA CYS A 119 -11.10 -3.12 13.17
C CYS A 119 -9.57 -3.25 13.04
N HIS A 120 -8.87 -3.42 14.17
CA HIS A 120 -7.43 -3.61 14.18
C HIS A 120 -7.03 -4.95 13.54
N GLU A 121 -7.74 -6.03 13.86
CA GLU A 121 -7.51 -7.36 13.30
C GLU A 121 -7.74 -7.36 11.78
N ALA A 122 -8.85 -6.77 11.31
CA ALA A 122 -9.13 -6.62 9.88
C ALA A 122 -8.02 -5.83 9.15
N PHE A 123 -7.56 -4.71 9.74
CA PHE A 123 -6.46 -3.93 9.17
C PHE A 123 -5.15 -4.73 9.12
N CYS A 124 -4.83 -5.48 10.17
CA CYS A 124 -3.65 -6.34 10.22
C CYS A 124 -3.72 -7.45 9.17
N GLU A 125 -4.88 -8.05 8.97
CA GLU A 125 -5.10 -9.08 7.96
C GLU A 125 -4.96 -8.52 6.53
N GLU A 126 -5.63 -7.40 6.23
CA GLU A 126 -5.53 -6.73 4.93
C GLU A 126 -4.08 -6.34 4.62
N ARG A 127 -3.35 -5.83 5.62
CA ARG A 127 -1.92 -5.51 5.49
C ARG A 127 -1.08 -6.75 5.19
N ARG A 128 -1.33 -7.88 5.86
CA ARG A 128 -0.64 -9.15 5.59
C ARG A 128 -0.93 -9.71 4.20
N ARG A 129 -2.09 -9.39 3.63
CA ARG A 129 -2.50 -9.78 2.26
C ARG A 129 -2.05 -8.79 1.19
N THR A 130 -1.49 -7.63 1.55
CA THR A 130 -1.09 -6.62 0.58
C THR A 130 0.32 -6.87 0.04
N ARG A 131 0.52 -6.80 -1.28
CA ARG A 131 1.85 -6.84 -1.93
C ARG A 131 1.99 -5.78 -3.01
N GLN A 132 3.24 -5.50 -3.39
CA GLN A 132 3.55 -4.75 -4.61
C GLN A 132 3.54 -5.70 -5.81
N VAL A 133 2.66 -5.41 -6.76
CA VAL A 133 2.48 -6.20 -7.99
C VAL A 133 2.78 -5.32 -9.20
N LEU A 134 3.55 -5.88 -10.15
CA LEU A 134 3.81 -5.23 -11.43
C LEU A 134 2.61 -5.46 -12.34
N ASN A 135 1.94 -4.38 -12.75
CA ASN A 135 0.83 -4.50 -13.69
C ASN A 135 1.32 -4.80 -15.12
N ARG A 136 0.38 -5.09 -16.03
CA ARG A 136 0.67 -5.36 -17.46
C ARG A 136 1.44 -4.21 -18.15
N ASN A 137 1.33 -2.99 -17.62
CA ASN A 137 1.97 -1.79 -18.15
C ASN A 137 3.35 -1.52 -17.51
N GLY A 138 3.89 -2.46 -16.72
CA GLY A 138 5.19 -2.32 -16.06
C GLY A 138 5.19 -1.39 -14.84
N ILE A 139 4.03 -1.04 -14.28
CA ILE A 139 3.89 -0.14 -13.13
C ILE A 139 3.63 -0.95 -11.86
N TRP A 140 4.46 -0.74 -10.84
CA TRP A 140 4.25 -1.28 -9.50
C TRP A 140 3.03 -0.65 -8.82
N ARG A 141 2.12 -1.49 -8.32
CA ARG A 141 0.93 -1.10 -7.57
C ARG A 141 0.73 -1.99 -6.35
N SER A 142 0.22 -1.41 -5.27
CA SER A 142 -0.28 -2.18 -4.13
C SER A 142 -1.54 -2.93 -4.54
N SER A 143 -1.54 -4.25 -4.36
CA SER A 143 -2.69 -5.12 -4.54
C SER A 143 -2.94 -5.89 -3.26
N ILE A 144 -4.21 -6.03 -2.89
CA ILE A 144 -4.66 -6.81 -1.73
C ILE A 144 -5.15 -8.14 -2.30
N PHE A 145 -4.50 -9.23 -1.91
CA PHE A 145 -4.92 -10.56 -2.35
C PHE A 145 -6.19 -10.99 -1.60
N PRO A 146 -7.10 -11.75 -2.22
CA PRO A 146 -8.28 -12.33 -1.58
C PRO A 146 -7.99 -13.13 -0.31
N THR A 147 -6.90 -13.89 -0.29
CA THR A 147 -6.49 -14.72 0.85
C THR A 147 -5.01 -14.54 1.16
N LEU A 148 -4.61 -14.94 2.37
CA LEU A 148 -3.20 -14.95 2.79
C LEU A 148 -2.40 -15.96 1.96
N GLU A 149 -2.97 -17.13 1.69
CA GLU A 149 -2.34 -18.20 0.91
C GLU A 149 -2.00 -17.74 -0.51
N GLU A 150 -2.89 -16.97 -1.14
CA GLU A 150 -2.64 -16.38 -2.46
C GLU A 150 -1.50 -15.34 -2.42
N ALA A 151 -1.44 -14.50 -1.38
CA ALA A 151 -0.35 -13.55 -1.21
C ALA A 151 1.00 -14.28 -1.05
N GLU A 152 1.03 -15.36 -0.26
CA GLU A 152 2.24 -16.18 -0.06
C GLU A 152 2.62 -16.99 -1.30
N ALA A 153 1.65 -17.49 -2.06
CA ALA A 153 1.88 -18.13 -3.35
C ALA A 153 2.52 -17.15 -4.35
N TYR A 154 2.05 -15.90 -4.38
CA TYR A 154 2.66 -14.84 -5.19
C TYR A 154 4.11 -14.57 -4.79
N ASP A 155 4.40 -14.47 -3.49
CA ASP A 155 5.77 -14.26 -2.99
C ASP A 155 6.70 -15.42 -3.41
N ARG A 156 6.24 -16.67 -3.28
CA ARG A 156 6.98 -17.86 -3.72
C ARG A 156 7.26 -17.81 -5.23
N GLN A 157 6.27 -17.44 -6.04
CA GLN A 157 6.43 -17.32 -7.49
C GLN A 157 7.45 -16.24 -7.87
N GLN A 158 7.44 -15.09 -7.19
CA GLN A 158 8.41 -14.02 -7.42
C GLN A 158 9.83 -14.44 -7.02
N ALA A 159 9.97 -15.15 -5.89
CA ALA A 159 11.25 -15.68 -5.45
C ALA A 159 11.83 -16.67 -6.47
N GLN A 160 11.00 -17.59 -7.00
CA GLN A 160 11.41 -18.53 -8.06
C GLN A 160 11.84 -17.81 -9.34
N LYS A 161 11.06 -16.84 -9.83
CA LYS A 161 11.42 -16.04 -11.02
C LYS A 161 12.74 -15.30 -10.83
N LYS A 162 12.98 -14.76 -9.62
CA LYS A 162 14.23 -14.08 -9.28
C LYS A 162 15.42 -15.06 -9.24
N ALA A 163 15.22 -16.26 -8.70
CA ALA A 163 16.22 -17.31 -8.68
C ALA A 163 16.61 -17.77 -10.09
N GLN A 164 15.63 -18.01 -10.97
CA GLN A 164 15.86 -18.37 -12.37
C GLN A 164 16.67 -17.31 -13.11
N LYS A 165 16.26 -16.03 -13.03
CA LYS A 165 17.01 -14.92 -13.65
C LYS A 165 18.44 -14.80 -13.13
N ARG A 166 18.67 -15.09 -11.84
CA ARG A 166 20.03 -15.11 -11.26
C ARG A 166 20.85 -16.26 -11.82
N ALA A 167 20.28 -17.46 -11.93
CA ALA A 167 20.95 -18.62 -12.52
C ALA A 167 21.33 -18.37 -13.99
N GLU A 168 20.41 -17.83 -14.80
CA GLU A 168 20.68 -17.47 -16.20
C GLU A 168 21.81 -16.44 -16.34
N ARG A 169 21.81 -15.40 -15.50
CA ARG A 169 22.87 -14.38 -15.48
C ARG A 169 24.22 -15.00 -15.13
N LYS A 170 24.26 -15.88 -14.12
CA LYS A 170 25.48 -16.61 -13.74
C LYS A 170 25.98 -17.49 -14.88
N ALA A 171 25.09 -18.23 -15.54
CA ALA A 171 25.46 -19.07 -16.69
C ALA A 171 26.05 -18.24 -17.85
N LYS A 172 25.40 -17.12 -18.22
CA LYS A 172 25.92 -16.20 -19.24
C LYS A 172 27.27 -15.60 -18.85
N GLN A 173 27.46 -15.27 -17.58
CA GLN A 173 28.74 -14.77 -17.07
C GLN A 173 29.84 -15.83 -17.18
N MET A 174 29.55 -17.09 -16.83
CA MET A 174 30.51 -18.19 -16.94
C MET A 174 30.94 -18.43 -18.40
N VAL A 175 30.01 -18.36 -19.36
CA VAL A 175 30.33 -18.48 -20.79
C VAL A 175 31.22 -17.33 -21.26
N ARG A 176 30.92 -16.09 -20.86
CA ARG A 176 31.75 -14.92 -21.19
C ARG A 176 33.15 -15.02 -20.60
N MET A 177 33.26 -15.44 -19.33
CA MET A 177 34.55 -15.66 -18.69
C MET A 177 35.35 -16.76 -19.37
N ARG A 178 34.72 -17.87 -19.77
CA ARG A 178 35.42 -18.94 -20.50
C ARG A 178 35.94 -18.43 -21.85
N ARG A 179 35.12 -17.76 -22.65
CA ARG A 179 35.57 -17.14 -23.91
C ARG A 179 36.74 -16.18 -23.72
N TRP A 180 36.66 -15.31 -22.71
CA TRP A 180 37.75 -14.40 -22.38
C TRP A 180 39.03 -15.12 -21.96
N LEU A 181 38.93 -16.20 -21.18
CA LEU A 181 40.08 -17.03 -20.82
C LEU A 181 40.68 -17.73 -22.04
N ASP A 182 39.85 -18.27 -22.93
CA ASP A 182 40.31 -18.93 -24.17
C ASP A 182 41.03 -17.93 -25.10
N GLU A 183 40.52 -16.69 -25.20
CA GLU A 183 41.15 -15.58 -25.93
C GLU A 183 42.47 -15.10 -25.28
N CYS A 184 42.53 -15.01 -23.96
CA CYS A 184 43.72 -14.54 -23.24
C CYS A 184 44.84 -15.60 -23.13
N LEU A 185 44.49 -16.89 -23.11
CA LEU A 185 45.47 -17.98 -23.03
C LEU A 185 46.01 -18.39 -24.41
N GLY A 186 45.56 -17.74 -25.49
CA GLY A 186 46.09 -17.97 -26.83
C GLY A 186 46.00 -19.43 -27.26
N VAL A 187 44.86 -20.08 -27.00
CA VAL A 187 44.61 -21.42 -27.55
C VAL A 187 44.30 -21.24 -29.04
N GLU A 188 45.36 -21.05 -29.83
CA GLU A 188 45.34 -21.33 -31.25
C GLU A 188 44.93 -22.80 -31.38
N ASN A 189 43.68 -23.04 -31.78
CA ASN A 189 43.29 -24.34 -32.31
C ASN A 189 44.18 -24.59 -33.52
N SER A 190 45.25 -25.34 -33.30
CA SER A 190 46.07 -25.92 -34.35
C SER A 190 45.21 -27.00 -35.00
N ASP A 191 44.99 -26.86 -36.31
CA ASP A 191 44.37 -27.88 -37.17
C ASP A 191 45.08 -29.24 -37.06
#